data_AF-A0A7Z8P078-F1
#
_entry.id   AF-A0A7Z8P078-F1
#
_cell.length_a   1.000
_cell.length_b   1.000
_cell.length_c   1.000
_cell.angle_alpha   90.00
_cell.angle_beta   90.00
_cell.angle_gamma   90.00
#
_symmetry.space_group_name_H-M   'P 1'
#
loop_
_entity.id
_entity.type
_entity.pdbx_description
1 polymer ?
#
loop_
_entity_poly.entity_id
_entity_poly.type
_entity_poly.pdbx_seq_one_letter_code
_entity_poly.pdbx_strand_id
1 'polypeptide(L)'
;MENICPSCGFDKEYPEHPVCKYCYHRGTIGASKYLLFQTMRDNGNKYLTVDELTELVNKNPNRKHKVKRDAVYKILHRYSRYYEQAKERRKGYLMLKKEIPQKKGQRGRPQIKYKLSSRLLKRVDYYDRQWKTGLLLYKRANKGEKFRRTQDSLRRARGIETKLKKGEYELYTYILV
;
A
#
# COMPACT_ATOMS: atom_id res chain seq x y z
N MET A 1 3.04 28.54 -16.20
CA MET A 1 2.76 27.09 -16.03
C MET A 1 1.37 26.97 -15.45
N GLU A 2 0.49 26.17 -16.07
CA GLU A 2 -0.85 25.94 -15.54
C GLU A 2 -0.75 25.38 -14.12
N ASN A 3 -1.43 26.02 -13.16
CA ASN A 3 -1.47 25.58 -11.77
C ASN A 3 -2.41 24.38 -11.56
N ILE A 4 -2.53 23.50 -12.56
CA ILE A 4 -3.46 22.38 -12.59
C ILE A 4 -2.74 21.09 -12.17
N CYS A 5 -3.37 20.31 -11.30
CA CYS A 5 -2.87 19.01 -10.89
C CYS A 5 -3.03 18.01 -12.05
N PRO A 6 -1.94 17.40 -12.53
CA PRO A 6 -2.00 16.51 -13.69
C PRO A 6 -2.72 15.18 -13.38
N SER A 7 -2.84 14.81 -12.10
CA SER A 7 -3.57 13.60 -11.68
C SER A 7 -5.09 13.80 -11.65
N CYS A 8 -5.61 14.88 -11.06
CA CYS A 8 -7.06 15.06 -10.91
C CYS A 8 -7.68 16.13 -11.81
N GLY A 9 -6.87 17.00 -12.42
CA GLY A 9 -7.34 18.12 -13.25
C GLY A 9 -7.89 19.32 -12.46
N PHE A 10 -7.56 19.44 -11.18
CA PHE A 10 -7.97 20.56 -10.32
C PHE A 10 -6.77 21.40 -9.92
N ASP A 11 -6.99 22.64 -9.50
CA ASP A 11 -5.92 23.53 -9.04
C ASP A 11 -5.09 22.91 -7.92
N LYS A 12 -3.78 23.17 -7.98
CA LYS A 12 -2.84 22.82 -6.92
C LYS A 12 -2.91 23.89 -5.82
N GLU A 13 -3.03 23.42 -4.58
CA GLU A 13 -2.91 24.30 -3.40
C GLU A 13 -1.47 24.77 -3.18
N TYR A 14 -0.50 23.99 -3.67
CA TYR A 14 0.93 24.26 -3.57
C TYR A 14 1.59 24.11 -4.96
N PRO A 15 1.87 25.21 -5.68
CA PRO A 15 2.38 25.18 -7.04
C PRO A 15 3.70 24.42 -7.22
N GLU A 16 4.57 24.46 -6.20
CA GLU A 16 5.87 23.79 -6.13
C GLU A 16 5.78 22.26 -6.07
N HIS A 17 4.62 21.72 -5.70
CA HIS A 17 4.40 20.28 -5.66
C HIS A 17 3.95 19.73 -7.03
N PRO A 18 4.34 18.48 -7.36
CA PRO A 18 3.98 17.87 -8.65
C PRO A 18 2.47 17.62 -8.78
N VAL A 19 1.75 17.53 -7.66
CA VAL A 19 0.32 17.24 -7.58
C VAL A 19 -0.34 18.02 -6.44
N CYS A 20 -1.67 18.18 -6.48
CA CYS A 20 -2.45 18.79 -5.40
C CYS A 20 -2.37 17.99 -4.09
N LYS A 21 -2.74 18.61 -2.96
CA LYS A 21 -2.74 18.01 -1.61
C LYS A 21 -3.48 16.67 -1.58
N TYR A 22 -4.65 16.59 -2.21
CA TYR A 22 -5.43 15.35 -2.30
C TYR A 22 -4.65 14.21 -2.97
N CYS A 23 -4.10 14.47 -4.16
CA CYS A 23 -3.37 13.49 -4.94
C CYS A 23 -2.06 13.10 -4.27
N TYR A 24 -1.40 14.04 -3.59
CA TYR A 24 -0.23 13.78 -2.77
C TYR A 24 -0.53 12.79 -1.64
N HIS A 25 -1.60 13.04 -0.86
CA HIS A 25 -2.02 12.12 0.20
C HIS A 25 -2.43 10.75 -0.34
N ARG A 26 -3.10 10.71 -1.51
CA ARG A 26 -3.41 9.45 -2.20
C ARG A 26 -2.14 8.68 -2.54
N GLY A 27 -1.17 9.36 -3.18
CA GLY A 27 0.08 8.78 -3.66
C GLY A 27 1.06 8.33 -2.58
N THR A 28 0.95 8.89 -1.37
CA THR A 28 1.88 8.63 -0.25
C THR A 28 1.27 7.75 0.83
N ILE A 29 0.05 8.07 1.32
CA ILE A 29 -0.49 7.47 2.54
C ILE A 29 -1.03 6.07 2.26
N GLY A 30 -0.19 5.09 2.57
CA GLY A 30 -0.51 3.68 2.50
C GLY A 30 -0.57 3.10 1.09
N ALA A 31 -0.12 3.88 0.08
CA ALA A 31 0.18 3.40 -1.26
C ALA A 31 1.30 2.35 -1.23
N SER A 32 2.39 2.58 -0.49
CA SER A 32 3.49 1.60 -0.33
C SER A 32 3.01 0.28 0.27
N LYS A 33 2.13 0.38 1.28
CA LYS A 33 1.52 -0.78 1.92
C LYS A 33 0.61 -1.54 0.95
N TYR A 34 -0.20 -0.79 0.21
CA TYR A 34 -1.08 -1.36 -0.79
C TYR A 34 -0.28 -2.10 -1.88
N LEU A 35 0.77 -1.48 -2.41
CA LEU A 35 1.65 -2.10 -3.40
C LEU A 35 2.28 -3.40 -2.89
N LEU A 36 2.78 -3.42 -1.63
CA LEU A 36 3.31 -4.64 -1.02
C LEU A 36 2.25 -5.74 -0.93
N PHE A 37 1.06 -5.43 -0.42
CA PHE A 37 0.02 -6.44 -0.23
C PHE A 37 -0.60 -6.91 -1.56
N GLN A 38 -0.73 -6.00 -2.53
CA GLN A 38 -1.11 -6.34 -3.89
C GLN A 38 -0.08 -7.31 -4.49
N THR A 39 1.22 -7.01 -4.37
CA THR A 39 2.29 -7.90 -4.86
C THR A 39 2.19 -9.28 -4.23
N MET A 40 1.94 -9.37 -2.92
CA MET A 40 1.72 -10.66 -2.24
C MET A 40 0.52 -11.42 -2.80
N ARG A 41 -0.62 -10.74 -3.01
CA ARG A 41 -1.84 -11.33 -3.56
C ARG A 41 -1.61 -11.84 -4.98
N ASP A 42 -1.05 -10.99 -5.83
CA ASP A 42 -0.87 -11.26 -7.26
C ASP A 42 0.18 -12.38 -7.51
N ASN A 43 1.05 -12.65 -6.52
CA ASN A 43 1.97 -13.79 -6.50
C ASN A 43 1.40 -15.03 -5.74
N GLY A 44 0.07 -15.17 -5.72
CA GLY A 44 -0.63 -16.34 -5.16
C GLY A 44 -0.73 -16.38 -3.64
N ASN A 45 -0.40 -15.28 -2.93
CA ASN A 45 -0.43 -15.17 -1.47
C ASN A 45 0.23 -16.35 -0.75
N LYS A 46 1.43 -16.73 -1.21
CA LYS A 46 2.26 -17.77 -0.59
C LYS A 46 2.98 -17.22 0.65
N TYR A 47 3.53 -18.13 1.47
CA TYR A 47 4.40 -17.75 2.58
C TYR A 47 5.77 -17.32 2.06
N LEU A 48 6.13 -16.06 2.28
CA LEU A 48 7.35 -15.44 1.75
C LEU A 48 8.13 -14.74 2.86
N THR A 49 9.45 -14.82 2.80
CA THR A 49 10.38 -14.08 3.65
C THR A 49 10.40 -12.59 3.28
N VAL A 50 10.98 -11.76 4.14
CA VAL A 50 11.16 -10.33 3.85
C VAL A 50 12.02 -10.12 2.60
N ASP A 51 13.03 -10.98 2.39
CA ASP A 51 13.95 -10.89 1.26
C ASP A 51 13.23 -11.23 -0.06
N GLU A 52 12.51 -12.36 -0.10
CA GLU A 52 11.65 -12.74 -1.24
C GLU A 52 10.61 -11.65 -1.55
N LEU A 53 9.99 -11.07 -0.53
CA LEU A 53 9.02 -9.98 -0.71
C LEU A 53 9.66 -8.70 -1.24
N THR A 54 10.87 -8.39 -0.78
CA THR A 54 11.62 -7.23 -1.26
C THR A 54 11.95 -7.39 -2.72
N GLU A 55 12.40 -8.57 -3.15
CA GLU A 55 12.64 -8.88 -4.56
C GLU A 55 11.37 -8.80 -5.40
N LEU A 56 10.27 -9.40 -4.95
CA LEU A 56 9.00 -9.40 -5.69
C LEU A 56 8.41 -8.00 -5.85
N VAL A 57 8.41 -7.18 -4.79
CA VAL A 57 7.98 -5.78 -4.91
C VAL A 57 8.90 -5.02 -5.85
N ASN A 58 10.20 -5.34 -5.82
CA ASN A 58 11.18 -4.83 -6.77
C ASN A 58 11.10 -5.45 -8.18
N LYS A 59 10.19 -6.39 -8.44
CA LYS A 59 9.87 -6.85 -9.80
C LYS A 59 8.50 -6.37 -10.24
N ASN A 60 7.74 -5.71 -9.36
CA ASN A 60 6.43 -5.19 -9.69
C ASN A 60 6.57 -4.05 -10.72
N PRO A 61 5.90 -4.13 -11.89
CA PRO A 61 5.99 -3.10 -12.93
C PRO A 61 5.47 -1.74 -12.47
N ASN A 62 4.61 -1.73 -11.44
CA ASN A 62 3.99 -0.51 -10.91
C ASN A 62 4.89 0.23 -9.89
N ARG A 63 6.08 -0.29 -9.59
CA ARG A 63 7.03 0.40 -8.70
C ARG A 63 7.73 1.52 -9.47
N LYS A 64 7.94 2.66 -8.81
CA LYS A 64 8.74 3.76 -9.36
C LYS A 64 10.17 3.80 -8.87
N HIS A 65 10.36 3.44 -7.60
CA HIS A 65 11.65 3.47 -6.94
C HIS A 65 11.97 2.11 -6.32
N LYS A 66 13.28 1.85 -6.13
CA LYS A 66 13.75 0.64 -5.49
C LYS A 66 13.34 0.65 -4.01
N VAL A 67 12.55 -0.33 -3.61
CA VAL A 67 12.11 -0.47 -2.22
C VAL A 67 13.20 -1.16 -1.41
N LYS A 68 13.62 -0.52 -0.31
CA LYS A 68 14.59 -1.08 0.64
C LYS A 68 13.95 -2.17 1.49
N ARG A 69 14.73 -3.20 1.82
CA ARG A 69 14.35 -4.30 2.71
C ARG A 69 13.75 -3.83 4.04
N ASP A 70 14.37 -2.83 4.67
CA ASP A 70 13.91 -2.25 5.94
C ASP A 70 12.49 -1.67 5.84
N ALA A 71 12.13 -1.04 4.71
CA ALA A 71 10.79 -0.52 4.50
C ALA A 71 9.75 -1.65 4.43
N VAL A 72 10.06 -2.75 3.74
CA VAL A 72 9.22 -3.95 3.69
C VAL A 72 9.07 -4.55 5.08
N TYR A 73 10.19 -4.74 5.80
CA TYR A 73 10.21 -5.27 7.16
C TYR A 73 9.33 -4.45 8.12
N LYS A 74 9.46 -3.13 8.12
CA LYS A 74 8.67 -2.23 8.98
C LYS A 74 7.17 -2.39 8.77
N ILE A 75 6.73 -2.57 7.51
CA ILE A 75 5.31 -2.81 7.20
C ILE A 75 4.89 -4.18 7.73
N LEU A 76 5.64 -5.25 7.43
CA LEU A 76 5.31 -6.60 7.85
C LEU A 76 5.24 -6.71 9.38
N HIS A 77 6.28 -6.22 10.07
CA HIS A 77 6.37 -6.21 11.53
C HIS A 77 5.16 -5.50 12.16
N ARG A 78 4.75 -4.34 11.63
CA ARG A 78 3.58 -3.61 12.14
C ARG A 78 2.30 -4.44 12.04
N TYR A 79 2.13 -5.19 10.94
CA TYR A 79 0.94 -6.00 10.69
C TYR A 79 0.95 -7.38 11.34
N SER A 80 2.13 -7.86 11.77
CA SER A 80 2.30 -9.12 12.49
C SER A 80 2.57 -8.95 13.99
N ARG A 81 2.77 -7.73 14.50
CA ARG A 81 3.18 -7.45 15.90
C ARG A 81 2.30 -8.17 16.93
N TYR A 82 0.99 -8.21 16.69
CA TYR A 82 0.03 -8.81 17.61
C TYR A 82 -0.46 -10.20 17.18
N TYR A 83 0.32 -10.89 16.34
CA TYR A 83 -0.09 -12.18 15.79
C TYR A 83 -0.31 -13.23 16.89
N GLU A 84 0.66 -13.45 17.78
CA GLU A 84 0.54 -14.45 18.85
C GLU A 84 -0.59 -14.09 19.83
N GLN A 85 -0.71 -12.83 20.28
CA GLN A 85 -1.82 -12.45 21.17
C GLN A 85 -3.19 -12.55 20.48
N ALA A 86 -3.29 -12.26 19.18
CA ALA A 86 -4.53 -12.48 18.44
C ALA A 86 -4.86 -13.97 18.32
N LYS A 87 -3.84 -14.84 18.27
CA LYS A 87 -3.97 -16.30 18.17
C LYS A 87 -4.53 -16.89 19.42
N GLU A 88 -3.94 -16.56 20.56
CA GLU A 88 -4.43 -16.93 21.88
C GLU A 88 -5.87 -16.48 22.10
N ARG A 89 -6.20 -15.25 21.68
CA ARG A 89 -7.53 -14.66 21.82
C ARG A 89 -8.54 -15.12 20.76
N ARG A 90 -8.15 -16.02 19.84
CA ARG A 90 -8.96 -16.46 18.68
C ARG A 90 -9.55 -15.30 17.86
N LYS A 91 -8.85 -14.15 17.80
CA LYS A 91 -9.27 -12.97 17.05
C LYS A 91 -8.66 -12.97 15.65
N GLY A 92 -9.33 -12.31 14.70
CA GLY A 92 -8.85 -12.25 13.32
C GLY A 92 -7.49 -11.56 13.17
N TYR A 93 -6.54 -12.26 12.54
CA TYR A 93 -5.20 -11.78 12.21
C TYR A 93 -5.22 -10.85 11.00
N LEU A 94 -4.21 -9.97 10.88
CA LEU A 94 -3.99 -9.23 9.64
C LEU A 94 -2.91 -9.91 8.78
N MET A 95 -1.78 -10.28 9.38
CA MET A 95 -0.71 -11.02 8.73
C MET A 95 -0.53 -12.37 9.42
N LEU A 96 -0.31 -13.44 8.65
CA LEU A 96 0.06 -14.76 9.16
C LEU A 96 1.58 -14.87 9.20
N LYS A 97 2.10 -15.46 10.28
CA LYS A 97 3.52 -15.66 10.53
C LYS A 97 3.82 -17.16 10.60
N LYS A 98 4.86 -17.61 9.92
CA LYS A 98 5.40 -18.97 10.04
C LYS A 98 6.91 -18.90 10.26
N GLU A 99 7.39 -19.46 11.35
CA GLU A 99 8.83 -19.61 11.58
C GLU A 99 9.36 -20.84 10.84
N ILE A 100 10.51 -20.69 10.20
CA ILE A 100 11.22 -21.79 9.54
C ILE A 100 12.13 -22.42 10.60
N PRO A 101 11.97 -23.73 10.90
CA PRO A 101 12.87 -24.44 11.81
C PRO A 101 14.31 -24.33 11.31
N GLN A 102 15.24 -24.05 12.21
CA GLN A 102 16.66 -24.07 11.89
C GLN A 102 17.15 -25.52 11.76
N LYS A 103 18.09 -25.75 10.84
CA LYS A 103 18.85 -27.01 10.84
C LYS A 103 19.78 -27.03 12.06
N LYS A 104 19.94 -28.19 12.68
CA LYS A 104 20.86 -28.39 13.81
C LYS A 104 22.26 -27.91 13.41
N GLY A 105 22.81 -26.94 14.15
CA GLY A 105 24.13 -26.34 13.88
C GLY A 105 24.14 -24.97 13.19
N GLN A 106 23.00 -24.46 12.69
CA GLN A 106 22.92 -23.08 12.18
C GLN A 106 22.91 -22.06 13.33
N ARG A 107 23.87 -21.12 13.35
CA ARG A 107 23.85 -19.95 14.24
C ARG A 107 23.01 -18.83 13.60
N GLY A 108 22.14 -18.18 14.38
CA GLY A 108 21.37 -17.01 13.94
C GLY A 108 19.93 -16.99 14.45
N ARG A 109 19.14 -15.96 14.06
CA ARG A 109 17.69 -15.91 14.36
C ARG A 109 16.90 -16.78 13.36
N PRO A 110 15.81 -17.44 13.78
CA PRO A 110 14.93 -18.17 12.88
C PRO A 110 14.41 -17.26 11.76
N GLN A 111 14.39 -17.78 10.53
CA GLN A 111 13.76 -17.06 9.41
C GLN A 111 12.25 -17.08 9.58
N ILE A 112 11.60 -15.96 9.24
CA ILE A 112 10.16 -15.79 9.34
C ILE A 112 9.58 -15.59 7.95
N LYS A 113 8.55 -16.38 7.63
CA LYS A 113 7.71 -16.21 6.45
C LYS A 113 6.38 -15.56 6.82
N TYR A 114 5.89 -14.72 5.91
CA TYR A 114 4.67 -13.93 6.05
C TYR A 114 3.69 -14.27 4.94
N LYS A 115 2.39 -14.24 5.25
CA LYS A 115 1.29 -14.42 4.31
C LYS A 115 0.12 -13.52 4.70
N LEU A 116 -0.61 -12.97 3.73
CA LEU A 116 -1.82 -12.19 4.04
C LEU A 116 -2.91 -13.11 4.58
N SER A 117 -3.55 -12.71 5.67
CA SER A 117 -4.78 -13.34 6.15
C SER A 117 -5.94 -13.11 5.17
N SER A 118 -7.00 -13.93 5.26
CA SER A 118 -8.25 -13.72 4.49
C SER A 118 -8.87 -12.34 4.74
N ARG A 119 -8.82 -11.85 5.98
CA ARG A 119 -9.31 -10.51 6.35
C ARG A 119 -8.49 -9.41 5.67
N LEU A 120 -7.17 -9.57 5.60
CA LEU A 120 -6.31 -8.61 4.95
C LEU A 120 -6.45 -8.66 3.43
N LEU A 121 -6.63 -9.84 2.83
CA LEU A 121 -6.95 -9.99 1.40
C LEU A 121 -8.21 -9.21 1.01
N LYS A 122 -9.33 -9.41 1.74
CA LYS A 122 -10.56 -8.63 1.51
C LYS A 122 -10.32 -7.12 1.58
N ARG A 123 -9.37 -6.69 2.43
CA ARG A 123 -8.97 -5.28 2.56
C ARG A 123 -8.12 -4.80 1.38
N VAL A 124 -7.27 -5.65 0.83
CA VAL A 124 -6.53 -5.37 -0.42
C VAL A 124 -7.50 -5.15 -1.57
N ASP A 125 -8.52 -6.00 -1.71
CA ASP A 125 -9.52 -5.83 -2.77
C ASP A 125 -10.32 -4.54 -2.61
N TYR A 126 -10.64 -4.16 -1.36
CA TYR A 126 -11.20 -2.85 -1.08
C TYR A 126 -10.25 -1.72 -1.50
N TYR A 127 -8.97 -1.82 -1.16
CA TYR A 127 -7.97 -0.81 -1.54
C TYR A 127 -7.82 -0.70 -3.04
N ASP A 128 -7.81 -1.81 -3.77
CA ASP A 128 -7.75 -1.84 -5.23
C ASP A 128 -8.94 -1.08 -5.83
N ARG A 129 -10.17 -1.35 -5.35
CA ARG A 129 -11.36 -0.60 -5.78
C ARG A 129 -11.27 0.89 -5.48
N GLN A 130 -10.77 1.27 -4.29
CA GLN A 130 -10.59 2.69 -3.96
C GLN A 130 -9.53 3.34 -4.85
N TRP A 131 -8.41 2.64 -5.09
CA TRP A 131 -7.33 3.14 -5.92
C TRP A 131 -7.82 3.40 -7.36
N LYS A 132 -8.52 2.44 -7.96
CA LYS A 132 -9.09 2.53 -9.32
C LYS A 132 -10.11 3.65 -9.49
N THR A 133 -10.85 3.97 -8.43
CA THR A 133 -11.85 5.06 -8.43
C THR A 133 -11.27 6.41 -7.99
N GLY A 134 -9.95 6.52 -7.87
CA GLY A 134 -9.29 7.77 -7.48
C GLY A 134 -9.45 8.14 -6.00
N LEU A 135 -10.05 7.28 -5.18
CA LEU A 135 -10.31 7.52 -3.77
C LEU A 135 -9.08 7.23 -2.90
N LEU A 136 -8.99 7.94 -1.76
CA LEU A 136 -8.00 7.65 -0.71
C LEU A 136 -8.23 6.27 -0.09
N LEU A 137 -7.13 5.53 0.10
CA LEU A 137 -7.13 4.22 0.76
C LEU A 137 -7.49 4.29 2.25
N TYR A 138 -7.20 5.43 2.89
CA TYR A 138 -7.48 5.68 4.30
C TYR A 138 -8.18 7.02 4.50
N LYS A 139 -9.11 7.04 5.45
CA LYS A 139 -9.83 8.24 5.87
C LYS A 139 -9.05 9.09 6.89
N ARG A 140 -7.86 8.65 7.33
CA ARG A 140 -7.02 9.34 8.33
C ARG A 140 -5.59 9.40 7.82
N ALA A 141 -4.98 10.57 7.85
CA ALA A 141 -3.55 10.71 7.63
C ALA A 141 -2.76 10.27 8.88
N ASN A 142 -1.51 9.83 8.70
CA ASN A 142 -0.58 9.73 9.82
C ASN A 142 -0.42 11.14 10.41
N LYS A 143 -0.60 11.30 11.73
CA LYS A 143 -0.73 12.56 12.52
C LYS A 143 -2.17 12.97 12.89
N GLY A 144 -3.19 12.17 12.60
CA GLY A 144 -4.54 12.39 13.16
C GLY A 144 -5.41 13.40 12.40
N GLU A 145 -4.86 14.09 11.39
CA GLU A 145 -5.63 14.87 10.43
C GLU A 145 -6.60 13.91 9.71
N LYS A 146 -7.90 14.04 10.03
CA LYS A 146 -8.95 13.27 9.37
C LYS A 146 -9.16 13.88 8.00
N PHE A 147 -8.76 13.16 6.96
CA PHE A 147 -9.20 13.50 5.62
C PHE A 147 -10.69 13.14 5.51
N ARG A 148 -11.55 14.11 5.82
CA ARG A 148 -12.99 13.95 5.63
C ARG A 148 -13.25 13.82 4.14
N ARG A 149 -14.10 12.85 3.77
CA ARG A 149 -14.61 12.78 2.40
C ARG A 149 -15.58 13.94 2.20
N THR A 150 -15.07 15.04 1.67
CA THR A 150 -15.86 16.21 1.25
C THR A 150 -16.36 16.01 -0.18
N GLN A 151 -17.34 16.80 -0.59
CA GLN A 151 -17.76 16.83 -2.00
C GLN A 151 -16.58 17.15 -2.93
N ASP A 152 -15.67 18.04 -2.51
CA ASP A 152 -14.43 18.34 -3.24
C ASP A 152 -13.56 17.10 -3.45
N SER A 153 -13.35 16.29 -2.40
CA SER A 153 -12.57 15.05 -2.49
C SER A 153 -13.19 14.03 -3.45
N LEU A 154 -14.53 14.00 -3.57
CA LEU A 154 -15.25 13.14 -4.51
C LEU A 154 -15.14 13.67 -5.94
N ARG A 155 -15.19 15.00 -6.14
CA ARG A 155 -14.95 15.63 -7.44
C ARG A 155 -13.54 15.33 -7.95
N ARG A 156 -12.52 15.46 -7.08
CA ARG A 156 -11.13 15.12 -7.42
C ARG A 156 -10.97 13.63 -7.76
N ALA A 157 -11.61 12.74 -7.00
CA ALA A 157 -11.61 11.30 -7.29
C ALA A 157 -12.22 10.97 -8.65
N ARG A 158 -13.37 11.59 -8.99
CA ARG A 158 -14.01 11.46 -10.31
C ARG A 158 -13.13 11.99 -11.45
N GLY A 159 -12.41 13.09 -11.22
CA GLY A 159 -11.43 13.63 -12.17
C GLY A 159 -10.34 12.61 -12.47
N ILE A 160 -9.76 12.00 -11.43
CA ILE A 160 -8.79 10.90 -11.56
C ILE A 160 -9.40 9.72 -12.32
N GLU A 161 -10.56 9.23 -11.91
CA GLU A 161 -11.24 8.10 -12.55
C GLU A 161 -11.47 8.35 -14.04
N THR A 162 -11.90 9.57 -14.39
CA THR A 162 -12.15 9.96 -15.79
C THR A 162 -10.86 9.95 -16.61
N LYS A 163 -9.78 10.55 -16.09
CA LYS A 163 -8.47 10.58 -16.75
C LYS A 163 -7.89 9.18 -16.93
N LEU A 164 -8.05 8.31 -15.92
CA LEU A 164 -7.67 6.89 -15.99
C LEU A 164 -8.45 6.14 -17.07
N LYS A 165 -9.78 6.34 -17.16
CA LYS A 165 -10.62 5.72 -18.21
C LYS A 165 -10.26 6.21 -19.61
N LYS A 166 -9.87 7.48 -19.74
CA LYS A 166 -9.39 8.07 -21.00
C LYS A 166 -7.96 7.66 -21.36
N GLY A 167 -7.25 6.94 -20.49
CA GLY A 167 -5.86 6.56 -20.73
C GLY A 167 -4.87 7.73 -20.70
N GLU A 168 -5.25 8.88 -20.11
CA GLU A 168 -4.36 10.05 -20.03
C GLU A 168 -3.09 9.75 -19.21
N TYR A 169 -3.16 8.79 -18.29
CA TYR A 169 -2.01 8.25 -17.57
C TYR A 169 -2.35 6.88 -16.96
N GLU A 170 -1.32 6.12 -16.57
CA GLU A 170 -1.47 4.79 -15.97
C GLU A 170 -1.88 4.83 -14.49
N LEU A 171 -2.58 3.78 -14.02
CA LEU A 171 -3.15 3.72 -12.66
C LEU A 171 -2.15 4.04 -11.52
N TYR A 172 -0.87 3.76 -11.74
CA TYR A 172 0.20 3.89 -10.74
C TYR A 172 1.16 5.06 -11.02
N THR A 173 0.88 5.88 -12.04
CA THR A 173 1.69 7.06 -12.40
C THR A 173 1.85 8.06 -11.24
N TYR A 174 1.01 8.06 -10.22
CA TYR A 174 1.16 8.98 -9.08
C TYR A 174 1.32 8.26 -7.73
N ILE A 175 1.89 7.04 -7.73
CA ILE A 175 2.50 6.49 -6.52
C ILE A 175 3.78 7.28 -6.23
N LEU A 176 3.90 7.86 -5.03
CA LEU A 176 5.00 8.74 -4.61
C LEU A 176 5.89 8.06 -3.55
N VAL A 177 6.17 6.76 -3.75
CA VAL A 177 6.84 5.88 -2.79
C VAL A 177 8.30 5.66 -3.13
#